data_AF-A0A4P0YGH7-F1
#
_entry.id   AF-A0A4P0YGH7-F1
#
_cell.length_a   1.000
_cell.length_b   1.000
_cell.length_c   1.000
_cell.angle_alpha   90.00
_cell.angle_beta   90.00
_cell.angle_gamma   90.00
#
_symmetry.space_group_name_H-M   'P 1'
#
loop_
_entity.id
_entity.type
_entity.pdbx_description
1 polymer ?
#
loop_
_entity_poly.entity_id
_entity_poly.type
_entity_poly.pdbx_seq_one_letter_code
_entity_poly.pdbx_strand_id
1 'polypeptide(L)'
;MCNFQVPHLQKLIDETGVAPVINQIELHPLLQQRQLHAWNATHKIQTESWSPLAQGGEGVFDQKVIHQLADKYGKTPAQSSSAGISTAVWW
;
A
#
# COMPACT_ATOMS: atom_id res chain seq x y z
N MET A 1 -1.02 -13.49 -1.98
CA MET A 1 -0.20 -13.78 -0.78
C MET A 1 -0.17 -12.55 0.10
N CYS A 2 0.17 -12.67 1.38
CA CYS A 2 0.21 -11.53 2.31
C CYS A 2 1.56 -11.44 3.01
N ASN A 3 2.09 -10.23 3.21
CA ASN A 3 3.31 -9.92 3.97
C ASN A 3 4.62 -10.55 3.43
N PHE A 4 4.71 -10.76 2.11
CA PHE A 4 5.92 -11.28 1.50
C PHE A 4 6.90 -10.17 1.12
N GLN A 5 8.17 -10.35 1.50
CA GLN A 5 9.29 -9.50 1.12
C GLN A 5 10.00 -10.06 -0.13
N VAL A 6 10.88 -9.27 -0.75
CA VAL A 6 11.61 -9.67 -1.97
C VAL A 6 12.25 -11.06 -1.88
N PRO A 7 12.96 -11.44 -0.79
CA PRO A 7 13.56 -12.77 -0.71
C PRO A 7 12.54 -13.92 -0.74
N HIS A 8 11.35 -13.70 -0.18
CA HIS A 8 10.28 -14.71 -0.17
C HIS A 8 9.66 -14.88 -1.56
N LEU A 9 9.44 -13.76 -2.26
CA LEU A 9 8.88 -13.77 -3.62
C LEU A 9 9.88 -14.37 -4.61
N GLN A 10 11.16 -13.99 -4.50
CA GLN A 10 12.21 -14.54 -5.36
C GLN A 10 12.32 -16.05 -5.17
N LYS A 11 12.39 -16.53 -3.92
CA LYS A 11 12.42 -17.96 -3.63
C LYS A 11 11.22 -18.71 -4.23
N LEU A 12 10.01 -18.16 -4.09
CA LEU A 12 8.80 -18.76 -4.66
C LEU A 12 8.90 -18.88 -6.19
N ILE A 13 9.33 -17.81 -6.86
CA ILE A 13 9.48 -17.79 -8.32
C ILE A 13 10.57 -18.77 -8.76
N ASP A 14 11.71 -18.82 -8.05
CA ASP A 14 12.83 -19.70 -8.38
C ASP A 14 12.46 -21.19 -8.21
N GLU A 15 11.72 -21.52 -7.15
CA GLU A 15 11.34 -22.91 -6.85
C GLU A 15 10.17 -23.42 -7.70
N THR A 16 9.26 -22.54 -8.13
CA THR A 16 8.01 -22.94 -8.78
C THR A 16 7.84 -22.46 -10.22
N GLY A 17 8.61 -21.45 -10.63
CA GLY A 17 8.43 -20.74 -11.90
C GLY A 17 7.18 -19.85 -11.95
N VAL A 18 6.42 -19.72 -10.86
CA VAL A 18 5.13 -19.01 -10.82
C VAL A 18 5.19 -17.81 -9.89
N ALA A 19 4.93 -16.62 -10.43
CA ALA A 19 4.76 -15.40 -9.64
C ALA A 19 3.31 -15.26 -9.15
N PRO A 20 3.07 -14.77 -7.91
CA PRO A 20 1.73 -14.49 -7.44
C PRO A 20 1.15 -13.29 -8.17
N VAL A 21 -0.17 -13.27 -8.38
CA VAL A 21 -0.84 -12.11 -9.01
C VAL A 21 -1.03 -10.93 -8.04
N ILE A 22 -1.11 -11.20 -6.73
CA ILE A 22 -1.30 -10.19 -5.68
C ILE A 22 -0.34 -10.46 -4.51
N ASN A 23 0.28 -9.38 -4.00
CA ASN A 23 0.98 -9.34 -2.73
C ASN A 23 0.37 -8.25 -1.82
N GLN A 24 -0.40 -8.67 -0.83
CA GLN A 24 -1.07 -7.81 0.15
C GLN A 24 -0.10 -7.46 1.30
N ILE A 25 0.19 -6.19 1.52
CA ILE A 25 1.20 -5.72 2.49
C ILE A 25 0.70 -4.47 3.25
N GLU A 26 1.31 -4.18 4.41
CA GLU A 26 1.03 -2.95 5.14
C GLU A 26 1.56 -1.78 4.32
N LEU A 27 0.67 -0.89 3.87
CA LEU A 27 1.10 0.23 3.05
C LEU A 27 0.22 1.45 3.33
N HIS A 28 0.83 2.49 3.86
CA HIS A 28 0.17 3.75 4.22
C HIS A 28 1.17 4.92 4.11
N PRO A 29 0.77 6.19 4.27
CA PRO A 29 1.67 7.33 4.05
C PRO A 29 2.97 7.31 4.86
N LEU A 30 2.93 6.71 6.06
CA LEU A 30 4.11 6.54 6.94
C LEU A 30 4.97 5.30 6.58
N LEU A 31 4.42 4.32 5.86
CA LEU A 31 5.10 3.11 5.42
C LEU A 31 4.78 2.83 3.95
N GLN A 32 5.43 3.58 3.05
CA GLN A 32 5.10 3.54 1.62
C GLN A 32 5.63 2.31 0.87
N GLN A 33 6.57 1.57 1.47
CA GLN A 33 7.19 0.37 0.90
C GLN A 33 7.64 0.51 -0.58
N ARG A 34 8.21 1.67 -0.97
CA ARG A 34 8.51 2.02 -2.37
C ARG A 34 9.33 0.96 -3.11
N GLN A 35 10.33 0.37 -2.45
CA GLN A 35 11.17 -0.66 -3.04
C GLN A 35 10.38 -1.95 -3.35
N LEU A 36 9.60 -2.45 -2.38
CA LEU A 36 8.78 -3.64 -2.57
C LEU A 36 7.65 -3.40 -3.59
N HIS A 37 7.05 -2.21 -3.57
CA HIS A 37 6.05 -1.81 -4.56
C HIS A 37 6.63 -1.79 -5.99
N ALA A 38 7.80 -1.20 -6.17
CA ALA A 38 8.48 -1.19 -7.47
C ALA A 38 8.85 -2.62 -7.91
N TRP A 39 9.36 -3.45 -7.00
CA TRP A 39 9.71 -4.83 -7.29
C TRP A 39 8.50 -5.67 -7.68
N ASN A 40 7.38 -5.53 -6.97
CA ASN A 40 6.11 -6.17 -7.31
C ASN A 40 5.69 -5.77 -8.74
N ALA A 41 5.73 -4.47 -9.07
CA ALA A 41 5.39 -3.96 -10.40
C ALA A 41 6.28 -4.52 -11.52
N THR A 42 7.60 -4.62 -11.31
CA THR A 42 8.51 -5.20 -12.33
C THR A 42 8.26 -6.68 -12.58
N HIS A 43 7.69 -7.40 -11.60
CA HIS A 43 7.36 -8.82 -11.69
C HIS A 43 5.88 -9.08 -12.01
N LYS A 44 5.12 -8.03 -12.39
CA LYS A 44 3.67 -8.11 -12.70
C LYS A 44 2.83 -8.63 -11.53
N ILE A 45 3.27 -8.34 -10.31
CA ILE A 45 2.55 -8.63 -9.06
C ILE A 45 1.82 -7.35 -8.65
N GLN A 46 0.51 -7.42 -8.48
CA GLN A 46 -0.26 -6.29 -7.95
C GLN A 46 0.00 -6.15 -6.45
N THR A 47 0.49 -4.99 -6.01
CA THR A 47 0.50 -4.66 -4.58
C THR A 47 -0.91 -4.33 -4.15
N GLU A 48 -1.34 -4.88 -3.01
CA GLU A 48 -2.60 -4.55 -2.34
C GLU A 48 -2.28 -4.06 -0.92
N SER A 49 -2.93 -2.99 -0.47
CA SER A 49 -2.65 -2.41 0.85
C SER A 49 -3.63 -2.96 1.89
N TRP A 50 -3.09 -3.43 3.01
CA TRP A 50 -3.83 -3.53 4.28
C TRP A 50 -3.40 -2.42 5.24
N SER A 51 -4.31 -2.03 6.14
CA SER A 51 -4.16 -0.83 7.00
C SER A 51 -3.81 0.46 6.22
N PRO A 52 -4.54 0.78 5.13
CA PRO A 52 -4.21 1.92 4.27
C PRO A 52 -4.26 3.27 5.00
N LEU A 53 -5.01 3.33 6.10
CA LEU A 53 -5.16 4.52 6.93
C LEU A 53 -4.19 4.55 8.12
N ALA A 54 -3.13 3.76 8.16
CA ALA A 54 -2.19 3.72 9.30
C ALA A 54 -2.92 3.50 10.64
N GLN A 55 -3.66 2.38 10.77
CA GLN A 55 -4.34 1.98 12.01
C GLN A 55 -5.31 3.05 12.58
N GLY A 56 -6.07 3.72 11.71
CA GLY A 56 -7.07 4.72 12.12
C GLY A 56 -6.63 6.18 11.96
N GLY A 57 -5.45 6.41 11.37
CA GLY A 57 -5.00 7.72 10.92
C GLY A 57 -4.04 8.42 11.86
N GLU A 58 -3.58 7.73 12.92
CA GLU A 58 -2.64 8.31 13.88
C GLU A 58 -1.36 8.77 13.17
N GLY A 59 -1.02 10.06 13.34
CA GLY A 59 0.13 10.68 12.68
C GLY A 59 -0.03 10.94 11.17
N VAL A 60 -1.15 10.52 10.56
CA VAL A 60 -1.49 10.79 9.15
C VAL A 60 -2.57 11.86 9.02
N PHE A 61 -3.68 11.76 9.76
CA PHE A 61 -4.80 12.68 9.61
C PHE A 61 -4.47 14.08 10.08
N ASP A 62 -3.62 14.20 11.11
CA ASP A 62 -3.18 15.48 11.67
C ASP A 62 -2.14 16.21 10.79
N GLN A 63 -1.68 15.57 9.71
CA GLN A 63 -0.71 16.18 8.81
C GLN A 63 -1.37 17.33 8.05
N LYS A 64 -0.73 18.51 8.10
CA LYS A 64 -1.21 19.72 7.42
C LYS A 64 -1.52 19.48 5.93
N VAL A 65 -0.73 18.64 5.26
CA VAL A 65 -0.96 18.29 3.84
C VAL A 65 -2.26 17.49 3.63
N ILE A 66 -2.62 16.61 4.55
CA ILE A 66 -3.86 15.82 4.48
C ILE A 66 -5.07 16.73 4.70
N HIS A 67 -5.00 17.65 5.66
CA HIS A 67 -6.04 18.68 5.86
C HIS A 67 -6.20 19.59 4.63
N GLN A 68 -5.10 20.07 4.06
CA GLN A 68 -5.15 20.90 2.85
C GLN A 68 -5.78 20.17 1.65
N LEU A 69 -5.50 18.86 1.50
CA LEU A 69 -6.12 18.03 0.46
C LEU A 69 -7.61 17.82 0.75
N ALA A 70 -7.97 17.54 2.01
CA ALA A 70 -9.35 17.40 2.46
C ALA A 70 -10.18 18.65 2.16
N ASP A 71 -9.68 19.83 2.53
CA ASP A 71 -10.33 21.11 2.28
C ASP A 71 -10.44 21.40 0.77
N LYS A 72 -9.36 21.18 0.02
CA LYS A 72 -9.32 21.42 -1.43
C LYS A 72 -10.36 20.59 -2.20
N TYR A 73 -10.58 19.35 -1.78
CA TYR A 73 -11.46 18.42 -2.48
C TYR A 73 -12.81 18.20 -1.80
N GLY A 74 -13.10 18.87 -0.68
CA GLY A 74 -14.33 18.67 0.09
C GLY A 74 -14.49 17.24 0.61
N LYS A 75 -13.38 16.64 1.05
CA LYS A 75 -13.28 15.24 1.50
C LYS A 75 -12.86 15.18 2.96
N THR A 76 -13.01 14.03 3.60
CA THR A 76 -12.43 13.80 4.93
C THR A 76 -10.90 13.54 4.84
N PRO A 77 -10.14 13.71 5.94
CA PRO A 77 -8.75 13.28 6.01
C PRO A 77 -8.53 11.81 5.63
N ALA A 78 -9.46 10.92 6.00
CA ALA A 78 -9.44 9.50 5.61
C ALA A 78 -9.58 9.29 4.09
N GLN A 79 -10.50 10.02 3.46
CA GLN A 79 -10.69 9.98 2.00
C GLN A 79 -9.50 10.60 1.25
N SER A 80 -8.85 11.59 1.83
CA SER A 80 -7.72 12.30 1.20
C SER A 80 -6.40 11.53 1.32
N SER A 81 -6.19 10.85 2.46
CA SER A 81 -5.01 10.01 2.70
C SER A 81 -5.01 8.71 1.90
N SER A 82 -6.19 8.18 1.55
CA SER A 82 -6.34 6.97 0.73
C SER A 82 -6.18 7.20 -0.78
N ALA A 83 -6.24 8.45 -1.26
CA ALA A 83 -6.21 8.77 -2.70
C ALA A 83 -4.91 8.35 -3.43
N GLY A 84 -3.81 8.14 -2.69
CA GLY A 84 -2.55 7.60 -3.24
C GLY A 84 -2.42 6.08 -3.18
N ILE A 85 -3.37 5.39 -2.56
CA ILE A 85 -3.36 3.94 -2.31
C ILE A 85 -4.43 3.32 -3.21
N SER A 86 -4.10 3.17 -4.49
CA SER A 86 -5.05 2.81 -5.55
C SER A 86 -5.68 1.41 -5.43
N THR A 87 -5.30 0.61 -4.43
CA THR A 87 -5.77 -0.78 -4.22
C THR A 87 -5.81 -1.13 -2.72
N ALA A 88 -6.46 -0.27 -1.94
CA ALA A 88 -6.87 -0.61 -0.58
C ALA A 88 -8.07 -1.55 -0.63
N VAL A 89 -8.00 -2.70 0.06
CA VAL A 89 -9.16 -3.55 0.26
C VAL A 89 -9.67 -3.38 1.68
N TRP A 90 -10.89 -2.87 1.77
CA TRP A 90 -11.68 -2.71 2.98
C TRP A 90 -12.45 -4.02 3.21
N TRP A 91 -11.87 -4.96 3.95
CA TRP A 91 -12.64 -6.01 4.62
C TRP A 91 -12.89 -5.59 6.06
#